data_AF-A0A7W8R3B3-F1
#
_entry.id   AF-A0A7W8R3B3-F1
#
_cell.length_a   1.000
_cell.length_b   1.000
_cell.length_c   1.000
_cell.angle_alpha   90.00
_cell.angle_beta   90.00
_cell.angle_gamma   90.00
#
_symmetry.space_group_name_H-M   'P 1'
#
loop_
_entity.id
_entity.type
_entity.pdbx_description
1 polymer ?
#
loop_
_entity_poly.entity_id
_entity_poly.type
_entity_poly.pdbx_seq_one_letter_code
_entity_poly.pdbx_strand_id
1 'polypeptide(L)'
;METTEKEFIFSERGKGQPYDKRLIKQVIDQLREGVPRREVMQKYGMVQDTLIRWIQKYAPDLPQYKSYSTAEKRTVVRAVASGGMTFKQAKIAFNITHESMIRRWAKDFKEENIDLSSFTPKEMPKKKADLTDNSELKALRKALEQEVLKNKALNTMIDIAEQQLKIDIRKKSGARQSSK
;
A
#
# COMPACT_ATOMS: atom_id res chain seq x y z
N MET A 1 21.43 -52.98 -2.56
CA MET A 1 22.38 -52.09 -3.23
C MET A 1 22.68 -50.96 -2.26
N GLU A 2 23.86 -51.01 -1.66
CA GLU A 2 24.31 -50.10 -0.61
C GLU A 2 24.59 -48.74 -1.26
N THR A 3 23.77 -47.73 -0.95
CA THR A 3 24.07 -46.34 -1.27
C THR A 3 25.25 -45.94 -0.41
N THR A 4 26.44 -45.99 -0.99
CA THR A 4 27.65 -45.42 -0.40
C THR A 4 27.44 -43.91 -0.28
N GLU A 5 26.93 -43.49 0.88
CA GLU A 5 26.92 -42.10 1.30
C GLU A 5 28.38 -41.66 1.44
N LYS A 6 28.98 -41.23 0.33
CA LYS A 6 30.25 -40.50 0.39
C LYS A 6 29.97 -39.22 1.15
N GLU A 7 30.30 -39.22 2.44
CA GLU A 7 30.30 -38.05 3.30
C GLU A 7 31.16 -36.97 2.61
N PHE A 8 30.49 -36.03 1.94
CA PHE A 8 31.14 -34.88 1.34
C PHE A 8 31.47 -33.91 2.48
N ILE A 9 32.70 -33.99 2.98
CA ILE A 9 33.16 -33.18 4.11
C ILE A 9 33.17 -31.70 3.71
N PHE A 10 32.39 -30.90 4.44
CA PHE A 10 32.33 -29.45 4.27
C PHE A 10 33.55 -28.80 4.95
N SER A 11 34.35 -28.05 4.19
CA SER A 11 35.32 -27.11 4.76
C SER A 11 34.65 -25.76 5.02
N GLU A 12 34.92 -25.16 6.18
CA GLU A 12 34.40 -23.84 6.52
C GLU A 12 34.76 -22.81 5.44
N ARG A 13 33.75 -22.09 4.95
CA ARG A 13 33.89 -21.17 3.82
C ARG A 13 34.24 -19.76 4.29
N GLY A 14 35.21 -19.13 3.63
CA GLY A 14 35.45 -17.70 3.75
C GLY A 14 34.32 -16.85 3.15
N LYS A 15 34.17 -15.60 3.62
CA LYS A 15 33.26 -14.61 3.00
C LYS A 15 33.68 -14.39 1.54
N GLY A 16 32.72 -14.49 0.61
CA GLY A 16 32.95 -14.25 -0.82
C GLY A 16 33.46 -15.43 -1.66
N GLN A 17 33.80 -16.58 -1.06
CA GLN A 17 34.24 -17.74 -1.86
C GLN A 17 33.07 -18.39 -2.63
N PRO A 18 33.25 -18.76 -3.91
CA PRO A 18 32.26 -19.53 -4.66
C PRO A 18 32.03 -20.91 -4.05
N TYR A 19 30.81 -21.43 -4.18
CA TYR A 19 30.52 -22.82 -3.79
C TYR A 19 31.14 -23.80 -4.77
N ASP A 20 31.60 -24.96 -4.26
CA ASP A 20 32.08 -26.04 -5.11
C ASP A 20 30.94 -26.51 -6.04
N LYS A 21 31.26 -26.63 -7.34
CA LYS A 21 30.32 -27.12 -8.35
C LYS A 21 29.82 -28.53 -8.05
N ARG A 22 30.62 -29.35 -7.35
CA ARG A 22 30.24 -30.71 -6.93
C ARG A 22 29.10 -30.68 -5.91
N LEU A 23 29.18 -29.77 -4.95
CA LEU A 23 28.14 -29.55 -3.95
C LEU A 23 26.82 -29.09 -4.60
N ILE A 24 26.90 -28.15 -5.56
CA ILE A 24 25.73 -27.68 -6.30
C ILE A 24 25.02 -28.85 -6.99
N LYS A 25 25.78 -29.72 -7.66
CA LYS A 25 25.24 -30.89 -8.35
C LYS A 25 24.59 -31.87 -7.37
N GLN A 26 25.28 -32.21 -6.27
CA GLN A 26 24.76 -33.12 -5.24
C GLN A 26 23.45 -32.61 -4.64
N VAL A 27 23.36 -31.31 -4.36
CA VAL A 27 22.14 -30.68 -3.84
C VAL A 27 20.99 -30.76 -4.84
N ILE A 28 21.26 -30.54 -6.12
CA ILE A 28 20.23 -30.63 -7.17
C ILE A 28 19.75 -32.07 -7.36
N ASP A 29 20.67 -33.03 -7.33
CA ASP A 29 20.34 -34.45 -7.45
C ASP A 29 19.45 -34.90 -6.28
N GLN A 30 19.75 -34.48 -5.04
CA GLN A 30 18.89 -34.72 -3.87
C GLN A 30 17.50 -34.08 -3.98
N LEU A 31 17.40 -32.87 -4.57
CA LEU A 31 16.11 -32.26 -4.82
C LEU A 31 15.29 -33.02 -5.88
N ARG A 32 15.94 -33.63 -6.87
CA ARG A 32 15.28 -34.48 -7.88
C ARG A 32 14.85 -35.83 -7.31
N GLU A 33 15.59 -36.35 -6.35
CA GLU A 33 15.19 -37.53 -5.55
C GLU A 33 13.99 -37.25 -4.64
N GLY A 34 13.55 -35.99 -4.53
CA GLY A 34 12.35 -35.60 -3.78
C GLY A 34 12.64 -35.17 -2.34
N VAL A 35 13.91 -35.01 -1.96
CA VAL A 35 14.26 -34.48 -0.63
C VAL A 35 13.72 -33.05 -0.48
N PRO A 36 12.99 -32.74 0.60
CA PRO A 36 12.42 -31.42 0.79
C PRO A 36 13.52 -30.36 0.92
N ARG A 37 13.31 -29.20 0.29
CA ARG A 37 14.24 -28.06 0.30
C ARG A 37 14.70 -27.67 1.72
N ARG A 38 13.80 -27.79 2.69
CA ARG A 38 14.08 -27.48 4.10
C ARG A 38 15.17 -28.39 4.69
N GLU A 39 15.11 -29.67 4.37
CA GLU A 39 16.06 -30.66 4.87
C GLU A 39 17.44 -30.49 4.22
N VAL A 40 17.46 -30.23 2.91
CA VAL A 40 18.69 -29.84 2.20
C VAL A 40 19.32 -28.58 2.83
N MET A 41 18.52 -27.55 3.11
CA MET A 41 19.01 -26.33 3.77
C MET A 41 19.62 -26.61 5.15
N GLN A 42 18.98 -27.48 5.94
CA GLN A 42 19.45 -27.85 7.27
C GLN A 42 20.72 -28.70 7.20
N LYS A 43 20.76 -29.70 6.32
CA LYS A 43 21.88 -30.64 6.16
C LYS A 43 23.17 -29.94 5.74
N TYR A 44 23.08 -28.97 4.82
CA TYR A 44 24.25 -28.25 4.31
C TYR A 44 24.44 -26.86 4.92
N GLY A 45 23.63 -26.48 5.93
CA GLY A 45 23.71 -25.18 6.59
C GLY A 45 23.57 -23.98 5.63
N MET A 46 22.83 -24.14 4.53
CA MET A 46 22.76 -23.15 3.45
C MET A 46 21.53 -22.25 3.53
N VAL A 47 21.71 -20.98 3.16
CA VAL A 47 20.64 -19.98 3.14
C VAL A 47 19.71 -20.20 1.95
N GLN A 48 18.40 -20.01 2.15
CA GLN A 48 17.35 -20.21 1.15
C GLN A 48 17.64 -19.55 -0.21
N ASP A 49 18.09 -18.30 -0.22
CA ASP A 49 18.41 -17.56 -1.46
C ASP A 49 19.49 -18.23 -2.31
N THR A 50 20.43 -18.95 -1.68
CA THR A 50 21.47 -19.70 -2.39
C THR A 50 20.83 -20.87 -3.14
N LEU A 51 19.98 -21.63 -2.45
CA LEU A 51 19.27 -22.76 -3.02
C LEU A 51 18.32 -22.32 -4.15
N ILE A 52 17.61 -21.20 -3.99
CA ILE A 52 16.75 -20.61 -5.03
C ILE A 52 17.55 -20.32 -6.29
N ARG A 53 18.70 -19.64 -6.15
CA ARG A 53 19.58 -19.32 -7.29
C ARG A 53 20.10 -20.56 -8.00
N TRP A 54 20.42 -21.63 -7.27
CA TRP A 54 20.88 -22.88 -7.88
C TRP A 54 19.78 -23.57 -8.65
N ILE A 55 18.57 -23.66 -8.09
CA ILE A 55 17.40 -24.22 -8.78
C ILE A 55 17.13 -23.45 -10.07
N GLN A 56 17.08 -22.12 -10.02
CA GLN A 56 16.85 -21.28 -11.20
C GLN A 56 17.90 -21.47 -12.30
N LYS A 57 19.16 -21.69 -11.93
CA LYS A 57 20.27 -21.77 -12.90
C LYS A 57 20.49 -23.17 -13.48
N TYR A 58 20.30 -24.21 -12.67
CA TYR A 58 20.74 -25.56 -13.00
C TYR A 58 19.62 -26.60 -13.02
N ALA A 59 18.44 -26.28 -12.45
CA ALA A 59 17.30 -27.18 -12.39
C ALA A 59 15.99 -26.42 -12.70
N PRO A 60 15.84 -25.86 -13.92
CA PRO A 60 14.62 -25.17 -14.32
C PRO A 60 13.41 -26.10 -14.38
N ASP A 61 13.64 -27.42 -14.43
CA ASP A 61 12.66 -28.50 -14.34
C ASP A 61 11.97 -28.58 -12.97
N LEU A 62 12.61 -28.11 -11.90
CA LEU A 62 12.02 -28.14 -10.56
C LEU A 62 11.07 -26.96 -10.31
N PRO A 63 10.05 -27.11 -9.44
CA PRO A 63 9.06 -26.06 -9.18
C PRO A 63 9.69 -24.77 -8.63
N GLN A 64 9.77 -23.70 -9.43
CA GLN A 64 10.41 -22.47 -8.97
C GLN A 64 9.53 -21.70 -7.98
N TYR A 65 10.17 -20.90 -7.12
CA TYR A 65 9.43 -19.98 -6.26
C TYR A 65 8.77 -18.90 -7.12
N LYS A 66 7.48 -18.69 -6.92
CA LYS A 66 6.75 -17.62 -7.61
C LYS A 66 7.18 -16.29 -7.02
N SER A 67 7.89 -15.50 -7.80
CA SER A 67 8.23 -14.12 -7.46
C SER A 67 7.11 -13.20 -7.93
N TYR A 68 6.79 -12.20 -7.12
CA TYR A 68 5.86 -11.13 -7.48
C TYR A 68 6.62 -9.82 -7.45
N SER A 69 6.58 -9.08 -8.55
CA SER A 69 7.16 -7.74 -8.63
C SER A 69 6.42 -6.76 -7.72
N THR A 70 7.09 -5.69 -7.31
CA THR A 70 6.48 -4.64 -6.48
C THR A 70 5.29 -3.99 -7.20
N ALA A 71 5.37 -3.84 -8.52
CA ALA A 71 4.28 -3.30 -9.34
C ALA A 71 3.05 -4.22 -9.32
N GLU A 72 3.22 -5.53 -9.51
CA GLU A 72 2.12 -6.50 -9.42
C GLU A 72 1.46 -6.50 -8.04
N LYS A 73 2.28 -6.49 -6.97
CA LYS A 73 1.76 -6.41 -5.60
C LYS A 73 0.93 -5.15 -5.38
N ARG A 74 1.37 -3.99 -5.88
CA ARG A 74 0.63 -2.72 -5.80
C ARG A 74 -0.72 -2.79 -6.49
N THR A 75 -0.78 -3.34 -7.69
CA THR A 75 -2.01 -3.48 -8.47
C THR A 75 -3.02 -4.34 -7.73
N VAL A 76 -2.58 -5.49 -7.20
CA VAL A 76 -3.41 -6.40 -6.41
C VAL A 76 -3.95 -5.71 -5.16
N VAL A 77 -3.07 -5.05 -4.39
CA VAL A 77 -3.46 -4.37 -3.15
C VAL A 77 -4.43 -3.22 -3.42
N ARG A 78 -4.21 -2.44 -4.48
CA ARG A 78 -5.12 -1.34 -4.86
C ARG A 78 -6.51 -1.86 -5.21
N ALA A 79 -6.61 -2.96 -5.97
CA ALA A 79 -7.89 -3.56 -6.35
C ALA A 79 -8.67 -4.10 -5.14
N VAL A 80 -7.97 -4.58 -4.12
CA VAL A 80 -8.60 -5.04 -2.86
C VAL A 80 -8.97 -3.85 -1.97
N ALA A 81 -8.09 -2.85 -1.85
CA ALA A 81 -8.30 -1.68 -0.99
C ALA A 81 -9.43 -0.75 -1.49
N SER A 82 -9.65 -0.69 -2.81
CA SER A 82 -10.78 0.04 -3.40
C SER A 82 -12.14 -0.64 -3.15
N GLY A 83 -12.17 -1.78 -2.47
CA GLY A 83 -13.39 -2.56 -2.21
C GLY A 83 -13.93 -3.30 -3.44
N GLY A 84 -13.23 -3.22 -4.59
CA GLY A 84 -13.65 -3.87 -5.83
C GLY A 84 -13.49 -5.39 -5.84
N MET A 85 -12.62 -5.94 -4.98
CA MET A 85 -12.41 -7.38 -4.86
C MET A 85 -12.13 -7.78 -3.41
N THR A 86 -12.66 -8.93 -3.00
CA THR A 86 -12.24 -9.59 -1.76
C THR A 86 -10.87 -10.25 -1.94
N PHE A 87 -10.16 -10.53 -0.85
CA PHE A 87 -8.88 -11.24 -0.91
C PHE A 87 -8.97 -12.62 -1.61
N LYS A 88 -10.10 -13.32 -1.46
CA LYS A 88 -10.38 -14.59 -2.15
C LYS A 88 -10.54 -14.41 -3.65
N GLN A 89 -11.26 -13.38 -4.07
CA GLN A 89 -11.42 -13.06 -5.50
C GLN A 89 -10.10 -12.61 -6.11
N ALA A 90 -9.33 -11.78 -5.41
CA ALA A 90 -7.99 -11.36 -5.85
C ALA A 90 -7.03 -12.55 -6.00
N LYS A 91 -7.11 -13.55 -5.11
CA LYS A 91 -6.34 -14.79 -5.23
C LYS A 91 -6.58 -15.48 -6.57
N ILE A 92 -7.85 -15.61 -6.96
CA ILE A 92 -8.26 -16.28 -8.20
C ILE A 92 -7.90 -15.41 -9.41
N ALA A 93 -8.25 -14.12 -9.38
CA ALA A 93 -8.03 -13.19 -10.49
C ALA A 93 -6.55 -13.00 -10.85
N PHE A 94 -5.67 -12.94 -9.84
CA PHE A 94 -4.24 -12.69 -10.04
C PHE A 94 -3.38 -13.95 -9.91
N ASN A 95 -3.99 -15.15 -9.83
CA ASN A 95 -3.30 -16.43 -9.69
C ASN A 95 -2.24 -16.44 -8.56
N ILE A 96 -2.67 -16.00 -7.38
CA ILE A 96 -1.83 -15.89 -6.19
C ILE A 96 -1.96 -17.18 -5.37
N THR A 97 -0.84 -17.70 -4.86
CA THR A 97 -0.82 -19.01 -4.19
C THR A 97 -1.67 -19.04 -2.91
N HIS A 98 -1.63 -17.97 -2.11
CA HIS A 98 -2.22 -17.90 -0.77
C HIS A 98 -2.80 -16.50 -0.51
N GLU A 99 -3.97 -16.47 0.10
CA GLU A 99 -4.66 -15.25 0.51
C GLU A 99 -3.86 -14.46 1.56
N SER A 100 -3.13 -15.17 2.43
CA SER A 100 -2.28 -14.57 3.47
C SER A 100 -1.17 -13.68 2.90
N MET A 101 -0.67 -13.97 1.69
CA MET A 101 0.32 -13.09 1.02
C MET A 101 -0.30 -11.76 0.63
N ILE A 102 -1.54 -11.75 0.15
CA ILE A 102 -2.26 -10.52 -0.22
C ILE A 102 -2.51 -9.69 1.04
N ARG A 103 -2.90 -10.33 2.15
CA ARG A 103 -3.06 -9.66 3.45
C ARG A 103 -1.76 -9.06 3.96
N ARG A 104 -0.65 -9.80 3.83
CA ARG A 104 0.68 -9.29 4.16
C ARG A 104 1.06 -8.09 3.29
N TRP A 105 0.89 -8.17 1.96
CA TRP A 105 1.16 -7.04 1.08
C TRP A 105 0.28 -5.84 1.43
N ALA A 106 -1.00 -6.03 1.71
CA ALA A 106 -1.88 -4.93 2.13
C ALA A 106 -1.40 -4.27 3.44
N LYS A 107 -0.84 -5.05 4.37
CA LYS A 107 -0.22 -4.53 5.60
C LYS A 107 1.07 -3.77 5.29
N ASP A 108 1.98 -4.38 4.53
CA ASP A 108 3.27 -3.78 4.14
C ASP A 108 3.05 -2.45 3.39
N PHE A 109 2.10 -2.40 2.43
CA PHE A 109 1.76 -1.18 1.70
C PHE A 109 1.04 -0.12 2.55
N LYS A 110 0.28 -0.54 3.56
CA LYS A 110 -0.32 0.39 4.51
C LYS A 110 0.75 1.03 5.38
N GLU A 111 1.71 0.23 5.87
CA GLU A 111 2.86 0.70 6.62
C GLU A 111 3.74 1.62 5.76
N GLU A 112 4.07 1.24 4.52
CA GLU A 112 4.79 2.10 3.57
C GLU A 112 4.06 3.42 3.31
N ASN A 113 2.73 3.41 3.09
CA ASN A 113 1.98 4.65 2.87
C ASN A 113 1.90 5.52 4.14
N ILE A 114 1.83 4.91 5.33
CA ILE A 114 1.91 5.65 6.60
C ILE A 114 3.30 6.26 6.75
N ASP A 115 4.35 5.52 6.39
CA ASP A 115 5.73 6.00 6.43
C ASP A 115 5.96 7.13 5.41
N LEU A 116 5.53 6.97 4.15
CA LEU A 116 5.58 8.03 3.14
C LEU A 116 4.74 9.26 3.53
N SER A 117 3.61 9.07 4.22
CA SER A 117 2.81 10.16 4.78
C SER A 117 3.55 10.87 5.94
N SER A 118 4.35 10.12 6.71
CA SER A 118 5.21 10.66 7.78
C SER A 118 6.45 11.40 7.25
N PHE A 119 6.87 11.11 6.01
CA PHE A 119 7.94 11.81 5.27
C PHE A 119 7.47 13.07 4.52
N THR A 120 6.26 13.56 4.76
CA THR A 120 5.93 14.94 4.39
C THR A 120 6.82 15.90 5.18
N PRO A 121 7.39 16.97 4.57
CA PRO A 121 8.29 17.88 5.27
C PRO A 121 7.61 18.47 6.51
N LYS A 122 8.02 17.99 7.68
CA LYS A 122 7.86 18.55 9.04
C LYS A 122 6.97 19.79 9.11
N GLU A 123 5.65 19.61 8.98
CA GLU A 123 4.72 20.63 9.44
C GLU A 123 4.73 20.60 10.98
N MET A 124 4.87 21.80 11.56
CA MET A 124 4.95 22.08 12.99
C MET A 124 3.90 21.33 13.83
N PRO A 125 4.15 21.08 15.13
CA PRO A 125 3.34 20.17 15.92
C PRO A 125 1.94 20.74 16.15
N LYS A 126 0.96 20.34 15.35
CA LYS A 126 -0.45 20.47 15.72
C LYS A 126 -0.81 19.30 16.61
N LYS A 127 -0.91 19.60 17.91
CA LYS A 127 -1.41 18.73 18.97
C LYS A 127 -2.72 18.05 18.54
N LYS A 128 -2.72 16.71 18.58
CA LYS A 128 -3.82 15.81 18.95
C LYS A 128 -5.22 16.27 18.51
N ALA A 129 -5.52 16.10 17.23
CA ALA A 129 -6.88 16.06 16.72
C ALA A 129 -7.50 14.70 17.06
N ASP A 130 -8.27 14.65 18.14
CA ASP A 130 -9.34 13.66 18.34
C ASP A 130 -10.40 14.15 19.34
N LEU A 131 -10.25 15.36 19.92
CA LEU A 131 -11.25 16.00 20.79
C LEU A 131 -11.56 17.47 20.41
N THR A 132 -10.85 18.06 19.45
CA THR A 132 -10.97 19.48 19.05
C THR A 132 -11.93 19.70 17.88
N ASP A 133 -12.17 18.69 17.04
CA ASP A 133 -13.03 18.81 15.85
C ASP A 133 -14.44 19.29 16.20
N ASN A 134 -15.00 18.83 17.32
CA ASN A 134 -16.36 19.21 17.71
C ASN A 134 -16.46 20.67 18.19
N SER A 135 -15.40 21.20 18.79
CA SER A 135 -15.37 22.59 19.28
C SER A 135 -15.14 23.57 18.14
N GLU A 136 -14.19 23.27 17.24
CA GLU A 136 -13.92 24.10 16.07
C GLU A 136 -15.12 24.10 15.12
N LEU A 137 -15.73 22.94 14.85
CA LEU A 137 -16.96 22.85 14.05
C LEU A 137 -18.10 23.63 14.68
N LYS A 138 -18.25 23.61 16.02
CA LYS A 138 -19.27 24.40 16.71
C LYS A 138 -19.01 25.90 16.60
N ALA A 139 -17.76 26.33 16.72
CA ALA A 139 -17.37 27.72 16.55
C ALA A 139 -17.61 28.21 15.12
N LEU A 140 -17.21 27.41 14.12
CA LEU A 140 -17.45 27.68 12.70
C LEU A 140 -18.95 27.76 12.37
N ARG A 141 -19.77 26.84 12.88
CA ARG A 141 -21.23 26.87 12.70
C ARG A 141 -21.85 28.12 13.32
N LYS A 142 -21.40 28.50 14.53
CA LYS A 142 -21.88 29.71 15.21
C LYS A 142 -21.50 30.98 14.44
N ALA A 143 -20.27 31.06 13.92
CA ALA A 143 -19.84 32.18 13.09
C ALA A 143 -20.67 32.27 11.80
N LEU A 144 -20.96 31.13 11.16
CA LEU A 144 -21.81 31.08 9.97
C LEU A 144 -23.23 31.56 10.26
N GLU A 145 -23.82 31.12 11.38
CA GLU A 145 -25.16 31.55 11.80
C GLU A 145 -25.22 33.06 12.07
N GLN A 146 -24.18 33.62 12.71
CA GLN A 146 -24.07 35.06 12.96
C GLN A 146 -23.99 35.87 11.66
N GLU A 147 -23.18 35.44 10.70
CA GLU A 147 -23.08 36.13 9.40
C GLU A 147 -24.37 36.01 8.58
N VAL A 148 -25.07 34.87 8.63
CA VAL A 148 -26.38 34.72 8.00
C VAL A 148 -27.41 35.66 8.63
N LEU A 149 -27.44 35.74 9.96
CA LEU A 149 -28.34 36.64 10.69
C LEU A 149 -28.04 38.11 10.37
N LYS A 150 -26.76 38.49 10.34
CA LYS A 150 -26.32 39.84 9.96
C LYS A 150 -26.73 40.19 8.53
N ASN A 151 -26.50 39.29 7.56
CA ASN A 151 -26.94 39.49 6.18
C ASN A 151 -28.45 39.64 6.08
N LYS A 152 -29.22 38.84 6.82
CA LYS A 152 -30.67 38.95 6.86
C LYS A 152 -31.11 40.31 7.41
N ALA A 153 -30.53 40.75 8.53
CA ALA A 153 -30.82 42.05 9.14
C ALA A 153 -30.50 43.22 8.19
N LEU A 154 -29.34 43.17 7.52
CA LEU A 154 -28.94 44.19 6.53
C LEU A 154 -29.93 44.25 5.36
N ASN A 155 -30.31 43.10 4.80
CA ASN A 155 -31.33 43.06 3.74
C ASN A 155 -32.67 43.62 4.20
N THR A 156 -33.14 43.27 5.40
CA THR A 156 -34.39 43.83 5.92
C THR A 156 -34.32 45.32 6.18
N MET A 157 -33.16 45.85 6.55
CA MET A 157 -32.97 47.29 6.73
C MET A 157 -33.02 48.03 5.38
N ILE A 158 -32.49 47.42 4.32
CA ILE A 158 -32.64 47.91 2.95
C ILE A 158 -34.12 47.95 2.56
N ASP A 159 -34.87 46.86 2.79
CA ASP A 159 -36.30 46.80 2.45
C ASP A 159 -37.10 47.90 3.18
N ILE A 160 -36.84 48.13 4.48
CA ILE A 160 -37.50 49.18 5.26
C ILE A 160 -37.13 50.58 4.72
N ALA A 161 -35.86 50.80 4.38
CA ALA A 161 -35.40 52.07 3.84
C ALA A 161 -36.05 52.38 2.49
N GLU A 162 -36.16 51.40 1.59
CA GLU A 162 -36.86 51.54 0.31
C GLU A 162 -38.35 51.89 0.52
N GLN A 163 -39.01 51.26 1.50
CA GLN A 163 -40.43 51.52 1.81
C GLN A 163 -40.66 52.93 2.37
N GLN A 164 -39.85 53.37 3.33
CA GLN A 164 -40.05 54.66 4.02
C GLN A 164 -39.61 55.85 3.18
N LEU A 165 -38.47 55.73 2.49
CA LEU A 165 -37.87 56.82 1.73
C LEU A 165 -38.29 56.83 0.25
N LYS A 166 -38.98 55.78 -0.23
CA LYS A 166 -39.43 55.62 -1.63
C LYS A 166 -38.31 55.76 -2.66
N ILE A 167 -37.09 55.40 -2.28
CA ILE A 167 -35.90 55.34 -3.15
C ILE A 167 -35.55 53.88 -3.43
N ASP A 168 -35.06 53.61 -4.64
CA ASP A 168 -34.67 52.26 -5.09
C ASP A 168 -33.18 52.04 -4.77
N ILE A 169 -32.88 51.19 -3.79
CA ILE A 169 -31.51 50.95 -3.31
C ILE A 169 -30.95 49.68 -3.97
N ARG A 170 -31.79 48.66 -4.16
CA ARG A 170 -31.41 47.39 -4.77
C ARG A 170 -31.37 47.49 -6.29
N LYS A 171 -30.26 47.04 -6.89
CA LYS A 171 -30.16 46.94 -8.34
C LYS A 171 -31.18 45.95 -8.90
N LYS A 172 -32.06 46.41 -9.79
CA LYS A 172 -32.98 45.54 -10.54
C LYS A 172 -32.21 44.70 -11.56
N SER A 173 -32.43 43.38 -11.54
CA SER A 173 -31.87 42.46 -12.54
C SER A 173 -32.59 42.68 -13.88
N GLY A 174 -32.09 43.61 -14.70
CA GLY A 174 -32.64 43.83 -16.02
C GLY A 174 -32.22 45.12 -16.68
N ALA A 175 -31.09 45.08 -17.39
CA ALA A 175 -30.95 45.80 -18.65
C ALA A 175 -30.43 44.79 -19.66
N ARG A 176 -31.23 44.46 -20.69
CA ARG A 176 -30.73 43.70 -21.84
C ARG A 176 -29.56 44.50 -22.42
N GLN A 177 -28.38 43.88 -22.55
CA GLN A 177 -27.29 44.49 -23.30
C GLN A 177 -27.79 44.74 -24.73
N SER A 178 -27.81 45.99 -25.19
CA SER A 178 -28.04 46.26 -26.61
C SER A 178 -26.85 45.71 -27.37
N SER A 179 -27.06 44.71 -28.22
CA SER A 179 -26.03 44.27 -29.18
C SER A 179 -25.66 45.46 -30.06
N LYS A 180 -24.38 45.79 -30.12
CA LYS A 180 -23.80 46.70 -31.11
C LYS A 180 -22.89 45.91 -32.02
#